data_AF-A0A0Q4UJ94-F1
#
_entry.id   AF-A0A0Q4UJ94-F1
#
_cell.length_a   1.000
_cell.length_b   1.000
_cell.length_c   1.000
_cell.angle_alpha   90.00
_cell.angle_beta   90.00
_cell.angle_gamma   90.00
#
_symmetry.space_group_name_H-M   'P 1'
#
loop_
_entity.id
_entity.type
_entity.pdbx_description
1 polymer ?
#
loop_
_entity_poly.entity_id
_entity_poly.type
_entity_poly.pdbx_seq_one_letter_code
_entity_poly.pdbx_strand_id
1 'polypeptide(L)'
;MLERSGEFWEAIPGLVEARVTSVFGRAPKAREPVIEYMRDLEVVARQECSRRQAVQVIASGRRLLGDETDVGNGLGHSFEKALMG
;
A
#
# COMPACT_ATOMS: atom_id res chain seq x y z
N MET A 1 -3.24 -18.40 8.86
CA MET A 1 -2.42 -17.42 8.13
C MET A 1 -2.32 -17.95 6.72
N LEU A 2 -3.10 -17.42 5.76
CA LEU A 2 -2.87 -17.76 4.35
C LEU A 2 -1.50 -17.18 4.02
N GLU A 3 -0.47 -18.02 3.94
CA GLU A 3 0.78 -17.61 3.30
C GLU A 3 0.37 -17.07 1.92
N ARG A 4 0.49 -15.76 1.73
CA ARG A 4 0.21 -15.15 0.42
C ARG A 4 1.23 -15.75 -0.53
N SER A 5 0.77 -16.69 -1.37
CA SER A 5 1.62 -17.45 -2.27
C SER A 5 2.38 -16.51 -3.20
N GLY A 6 3.49 -16.96 -3.77
CA GLY A 6 4.27 -16.15 -4.72
C GLY A 6 3.40 -15.55 -5.84
N GLU A 7 2.37 -16.27 -6.27
CA GLU A 7 1.37 -15.84 -7.26
C GLU A 7 0.61 -14.57 -6.83
N PHE A 8 0.25 -14.45 -5.55
CA PHE A 8 -0.37 -13.22 -5.05
C PHE A 8 0.56 -12.03 -5.25
N TRP A 9 1.84 -12.17 -4.89
CA TRP A 9 2.83 -11.11 -5.03
C TRP A 9 3.18 -10.81 -6.50
N GLU A 10 3.07 -11.78 -7.40
CA GLU A 10 3.16 -11.57 -8.86
C GLU A 10 1.98 -10.76 -9.41
N ALA A 11 0.79 -10.86 -8.80
CA ALA A 11 -0.40 -10.12 -9.24
C ALA A 11 -0.42 -8.66 -8.75
N ILE A 12 0.42 -8.29 -7.78
CA ILE A 12 0.46 -6.95 -7.17
C ILE A 12 0.66 -5.82 -8.19
N PRO A 13 1.56 -5.93 -9.19
CA PRO A 13 1.72 -4.87 -10.19
C PRO A 13 0.41 -4.54 -10.93
N GLY A 14 -0.32 -5.55 -11.41
CA GLY A 14 -1.59 -5.35 -12.09
C GLY A 14 -2.67 -4.78 -11.15
N LEU A 15 -2.69 -5.22 -9.90
CA LEU A 15 -3.61 -4.67 -8.89
C LEU A 15 -3.34 -3.19 -8.60
N VAL A 16 -2.06 -2.81 -8.39
CA VAL A 16 -1.67 -1.42 -8.13
C VAL A 16 -2.02 -0.56 -9.33
N GLU A 17 -1.71 -0.99 -10.56
CA GLU A 17 -2.04 -0.27 -11.79
C GLU A 17 -3.54 -0.02 -11.92
N ALA A 18 -4.37 -1.05 -11.72
CA ALA A 18 -5.83 -0.93 -11.81
C ALA A 18 -6.37 0.07 -10.76
N ARG A 19 -5.84 0.02 -9.53
CA ARG A 19 -6.23 0.93 -8.45
C ARG A 19 -5.82 2.37 -8.74
N VAL A 20 -4.56 2.61 -9.13
CA VAL A 20 -4.09 3.95 -9.51
C VAL A 20 -4.94 4.50 -10.64
N THR A 21 -5.13 3.73 -11.71
CA THR A 21 -5.90 4.14 -12.89
C THR A 21 -7.34 4.53 -12.52
N SER A 22 -7.98 3.79 -11.62
CA SER A 22 -9.37 4.06 -11.21
C SER A 22 -9.58 5.45 -10.59
N VAL A 23 -8.55 6.00 -9.93
CA VAL A 23 -8.61 7.30 -9.23
C VAL A 23 -7.67 8.35 -9.82
N PHE A 24 -6.99 8.04 -10.93
CA PHE A 24 -6.07 8.97 -11.57
C PHE A 24 -6.81 10.23 -12.04
N GLY A 25 -6.24 11.40 -11.75
CA GLY A 25 -6.85 12.70 -12.07
C GLY A 25 -8.10 13.06 -11.26
N ARG A 26 -8.59 12.21 -10.36
CA ARG A 26 -9.75 12.51 -9.49
C ARG A 26 -9.37 13.50 -8.38
N ALA A 27 -10.35 14.09 -7.70
CA ALA A 27 -10.09 14.98 -6.56
C ALA A 27 -9.36 14.24 -5.42
N PRO A 28 -8.55 14.92 -4.58
CA PRO A 28 -7.78 14.30 -3.50
C PRO A 28 -8.61 13.37 -2.58
N LYS A 29 -9.80 13.79 -2.16
CA LYS A 29 -10.72 12.98 -1.34
C LYS A 29 -11.13 11.64 -1.98
N ALA A 30 -11.15 11.56 -3.31
CA ALA A 30 -11.46 10.32 -4.01
C ALA A 30 -10.24 9.37 -4.07
N ARG A 31 -9.03 9.89 -3.89
CA ARG A 31 -7.77 9.11 -3.89
C ARG A 31 -7.43 8.58 -2.51
N GLU A 32 -7.83 9.29 -1.45
CA GLU A 32 -7.56 8.95 -0.04
C GLU A 32 -7.78 7.46 0.30
N PRO A 33 -8.93 6.83 -0.01
CA PRO A 33 -9.13 5.43 0.31
C PRO A 33 -8.18 4.48 -0.42
N VAL A 34 -7.76 4.84 -1.65
CA VAL A 34 -6.81 4.03 -2.43
C VAL A 34 -5.40 4.20 -1.88
N ILE A 35 -5.04 5.41 -1.45
CA ILE A 35 -3.76 5.69 -0.79
C ILE A 35 -3.65 4.90 0.52
N GLU A 36 -4.69 4.92 1.36
CA GLU A 36 -4.75 4.16 2.61
C GLU A 36 -4.60 2.66 2.36
N TYR A 37 -5.37 2.12 1.41
CA TYR A 37 -5.26 0.72 1.01
C TYR A 37 -3.84 0.35 0.57
N MET A 38 -3.17 1.21 -0.22
CA MET A 38 -1.80 0.95 -0.65
C MET A 38 -0.78 1.05 0.49
N ARG A 39 -1.01 1.92 1.49
CA ARG A 39 -0.15 1.98 2.69
C ARG A 39 -0.19 0.67 3.47
N ASP A 40 -1.38 0.17 3.73
CA ASP A 40 -1.57 -1.09 4.45
C ASP A 40 -0.95 -2.25 3.66
N LEU A 41 -1.15 -2.26 2.33
CA LEU A 41 -0.57 -3.25 1.45
C LEU A 41 0.97 -3.18 1.46
N GLU A 42 1.58 -1.99 1.53
CA GLU A 42 3.04 -1.84 1.63
C GLU A 42 3.58 -2.38 2.96
N VAL A 43 2.89 -2.11 4.08
CA VAL A 43 3.27 -2.65 5.39
C VAL A 43 3.31 -4.17 5.34
N VAL A 44 2.26 -4.80 4.79
CA VAL A 44 2.20 -6.26 4.66
C VAL A 44 3.27 -6.76 3.70
N ALA A 45 3.48 -6.10 2.56
CA ALA A 45 4.51 -6.49 1.60
C ALA A 45 5.92 -6.46 2.20
N ARG A 46 6.22 -5.49 3.06
CA ARG A 46 7.53 -5.41 3.74
C ARG A 46 7.74 -6.53 4.77
N GLN A 47 6.66 -7.03 5.36
CA GLN A 47 6.71 -8.11 6.36
C GLN A 47 6.73 -9.49 5.73
N GLU A 48 5.95 -9.70 4.67
CA GLU A 48 5.63 -11.02 4.14
C GLU A 48 6.21 -11.28 2.74
N CYS A 49 6.60 -10.24 1.99
CA CYS A 49 7.14 -10.39 0.65
C CYS A 49 8.67 -10.32 0.66
N SER A 50 9.33 -11.42 0.31
CA SER A 50 10.78 -11.43 0.07
C SER A 50 11.20 -10.64 -1.17
N ARG A 51 10.25 -10.23 -2.02
CA ARG A 51 10.51 -9.54 -3.29
C ARG A 51 10.34 -8.04 -3.14
N ARG A 52 11.47 -7.33 -3.19
CA ARG A 52 11.52 -5.86 -3.15
C ARG A 52 10.71 -5.18 -4.26
N GLN A 53 10.53 -5.86 -5.40
CA GLN A 53 9.77 -5.31 -6.53
C GLN A 53 8.32 -4.99 -6.16
N ALA A 54 7.63 -5.88 -5.44
CA ALA A 54 6.23 -5.64 -5.04
C ALA A 54 6.12 -4.40 -4.15
N VAL A 55 7.01 -4.27 -3.15
CA VAL A 55 7.11 -3.10 -2.28
C VAL A 55 7.36 -1.81 -3.08
N GLN A 56 8.29 -1.85 -4.04
CA GLN A 56 8.62 -0.70 -4.88
C GLN A 56 7.45 -0.25 -5.78
N VAL A 57 6.70 -1.21 -6.33
CA VAL A 57 5.53 -0.92 -7.17
C VAL A 57 4.43 -0.26 -6.35
N ILE A 58 4.13 -0.80 -5.15
CA ILE A 58 3.14 -0.22 -4.24
C ILE A 58 3.54 1.20 -3.83
N ALA A 59 4.79 1.39 -3.39
CA ALA A 59 5.30 2.70 -2.98
C ALA A 59 5.26 3.74 -4.13
N SER A 60 5.51 3.30 -5.36
CA SER A 60 5.44 4.16 -6.54
C SER A 60 4.00 4.51 -6.90
N GLY A 61 3.07 3.56 -6.79
CA GLY A 61 1.63 3.80 -6.99
C GLY A 61 1.09 4.87 -6.02
N ARG A 62 1.51 4.80 -4.75
CA ARG A 62 1.16 5.83 -3.74
C ARG A 62 1.66 7.22 -4.11
N ARG A 63 2.94 7.32 -4.49
CA ARG A 63 3.54 8.60 -4.91
C ARG A 63 2.82 9.20 -6.12
N LEU A 64 2.42 8.37 -7.09
CA LEU A 64 1.62 8.84 -8.24
C LEU A 64 0.26 9.42 -7.84
N LEU A 65 -0.32 8.95 -6.74
CA LEU A 65 -1.58 9.49 -6.20
C LEU A 65 -1.39 10.77 -5.37
N GLY A 66 -0.14 11.15 -5.09
CA GLY A 66 0.23 12.32 -4.30
C GLY A 66 0.58 12.01 -2.84
N ASP A 67 0.80 10.74 -2.49
CA ASP A 67 1.21 10.35 -1.15
C ASP A 67 2.73 10.22 -1.02
N GLU A 68 3.33 11.14 -0.27
CA GLU A 68 4.77 11.21 0.00
C GLU A 68 5.17 10.58 1.34
N THR A 69 4.22 9.97 2.06
CA THR A 69 4.49 9.42 3.40
C THR A 69 5.46 8.25 3.34
N ASP A 70 6.53 8.32 4.11
CA ASP A 70 7.48 7.22 4.25
C ASP A 70 6.85 6.10 5.08
N VAL A 71 6.58 4.96 4.45
CA VAL A 71 6.20 3.73 5.16
C VAL A 71 7.50 3.00 5.46
N GLY A 72 8.09 3.41 6.58
CA GLY A 72 9.35 2.87 7.09
C GLY A 72 9.28 1.37 7.34
N ASN A 73 10.47 0.75 7.41
CA ASN A 73 10.65 -0.67 7.69
C ASN A 73 10.25 -0.95 9.16
N GLY A 74 8.95 -1.09 9.42
CA GLY A 74 8.35 -1.66 10.62
C GLY A 74 8.96 -1.24 11.96
N LEU A 75 8.57 -0.09 12.49
CA LEU A 75 8.18 0.01 13.89
C LEU A 75 6.84 0.71 13.96
N GLY A 76 5.84 0.00 14.49
CA GLY A 76 4.49 0.49 14.62
C GLY A 76 4.40 1.81 15.37
N HIS A 77 3.65 2.73 14.79
CA HIS A 77 2.95 3.85 15.42
C HIS A 77 1.78 4.11 14.46
N SER A 78 0.51 4.04 14.80
CA SER A 78 -0.16 3.95 16.09
C SER A 78 -1.60 3.50 15.80
N PHE A 79 -1.98 2.27 16.17
CA PHE A 79 -3.40 1.86 16.23
C PHE A 79 -3.93 1.87 17.67
N GLU A 80 -3.10 2.23 18.66
CA GLU A 80 -3.45 2.20 20.09
C GLU A 80 -4.01 3.52 20.61
N LYS A 81 -3.94 4.62 19.83
CA LYS A 81 -4.47 5.93 20.27
C LYS A 81 -5.96 6.18 19.99
N ALA A 82 -6.68 5.22 19.40
CA ALA A 82 -8.09 5.38 19.00
C ALA A 82 -9.10 4.67 19.92
N LEU A 83 -8.66 3.91 20.94
CA LEU A 83 -9.55 3.15 21.84
C LEU A 83 -9.44 3.54 23.32
N MET A 84 -8.71 4.61 23.65
CA MET A 84 -8.75 5.26 24.97
C MET A 84 -8.87 6.78 24.82
N GLY A 85 -9.96 7.23 24.21
CA GLY A 85 -10.39 8.62 24.16
C GLY A 85 -11.89 8.71 24.41
#